data_AF-A0A8C5QL70-F1
#
_entry.id   AF-A0A8C5QL70-F1
#
_cell.length_a   1.000
_cell.length_b   1.000
_cell.length_c   1.000
_cell.angle_alpha   90.00
_cell.angle_beta   90.00
_cell.angle_gamma   90.00
#
_symmetry.space_group_name_H-M   'P 1'
#
loop_
_entity.id
_entity.type
_entity.pdbx_description
1 polymer ?
#
loop_
_entity_poly.entity_id
_entity_poly.type
_entity_poly.pdbx_seq_one_letter_code
_entity_poly.pdbx_strand_id
1 'polypeptide(L)'
;MAAPSGQVVAGDFRLWLEQRLEELGMDPTVYAAYIQGVLQEEEDDNLEERDEALRGILSSFLEEDSVDDVCLEIVTKWNDIQKAAASQRKQEDEVQTLTSMIEKQAQIVVKTKEVPEGEQQRKAALLAQYANITDDEEYPFCGFSTSPITLFKNTNLETMINAKKLERDTMKEASQKKKEQDKQQREKDKLAKQDRKDKEKKRTQKGERKR
;
A
#
# COMPACT_ATOMS: atom_id res chain seq x y z
N MET A 1 19.66 11.05 1.26
CA MET A 1 20.14 10.67 -0.09
C MET A 1 20.02 9.16 -0.19
N ALA A 2 19.04 8.66 -0.95
CA ALA A 2 18.90 7.23 -1.21
C ALA A 2 19.64 6.93 -2.51
N ALA A 3 20.60 6.01 -2.47
CA ALA A 3 21.23 5.50 -3.68
C ALA A 3 20.17 4.74 -4.50
N PRO A 4 20.20 4.80 -5.85
CA PRO A 4 19.29 4.01 -6.65
C PRO A 4 19.61 2.53 -6.46
N SER A 5 18.75 1.80 -5.74
CA SER A 5 18.92 0.37 -5.45
C SER A 5 19.12 -0.49 -6.71
N GLY A 6 18.66 -0.02 -7.88
CA GLY A 6 18.94 -0.65 -9.18
C GLY A 6 20.42 -0.69 -9.58
N GLN A 7 21.26 0.18 -9.02
CA GLN A 7 22.70 0.25 -9.33
C GLN A 7 23.52 -0.77 -8.52
N VAL A 8 23.05 -1.16 -7.33
CA VAL A 8 23.68 -2.18 -6.49
C VAL A 8 23.48 -3.56 -7.10
N VAL A 9 22.26 -3.84 -7.57
CA VAL A 9 21.91 -5.14 -8.14
C VAL A 9 22.59 -5.38 -9.50
N ALA A 10 22.83 -4.32 -10.27
CA ALA A 10 23.68 -4.38 -11.47
C ALA A 10 25.16 -4.63 -11.14
N GLY A 11 25.63 -4.21 -9.96
CA GLY A 11 26.98 -4.49 -9.46
C GLY A 11 27.15 -5.96 -9.06
N ASP A 12 26.14 -6.57 -8.45
CA ASP A 12 26.18 -7.98 -8.03
C ASP A 12 26.28 -8.94 -9.23
N PHE A 13 25.52 -8.69 -10.30
CA PHE A 13 25.65 -9.46 -11.55
C PHE A 13 27.02 -9.28 -12.18
N ARG A 14 27.52 -8.03 -12.21
CA ARG A 14 28.81 -7.72 -12.82
C ARG A 14 29.96 -8.44 -12.12
N LEU A 15 29.98 -8.46 -10.79
CA LEU A 15 31.02 -9.18 -10.03
C LEU A 15 30.98 -10.69 -10.29
N TRP A 16 29.77 -11.27 -10.35
CA TRP A 16 29.62 -12.68 -10.70
C TRP A 16 30.12 -12.96 -12.12
N LEU A 17 29.76 -12.10 -13.08
CA LEU A 17 30.19 -12.22 -14.46
C LEU A 17 31.71 -12.08 -14.61
N GLU A 18 32.33 -11.12 -13.90
CA GLU A 18 33.78 -10.94 -13.88
C GLU A 18 34.50 -12.19 -13.35
N GLN A 19 34.02 -12.78 -12.25
CA GLN A 19 34.57 -14.04 -11.72
C GLN A 19 34.38 -15.21 -12.69
N ARG A 20 33.19 -15.33 -13.30
CA ARG A 20 32.88 -16.40 -14.26
C ARG A 20 33.75 -16.31 -15.51
N LEU A 21 33.98 -15.09 -16.01
CA LEU A 21 34.86 -14.85 -17.15
C LEU A 21 36.32 -15.15 -16.81
N GLU A 22 36.78 -14.84 -15.59
CA GLU A 22 38.14 -15.17 -15.15
C GLU A 22 38.36 -16.69 -15.05
N GLU A 23 37.35 -17.46 -14.58
CA GLU A 23 37.36 -18.93 -14.61
C GLU A 23 37.46 -19.51 -16.03
N LEU A 24 36.85 -18.82 -17.00
CA LEU A 24 36.87 -19.18 -18.43
C LEU A 24 38.16 -18.69 -19.13
N GLY A 25 39.04 -17.96 -18.42
CA GLY A 25 40.28 -17.40 -18.98
C GLY A 25 40.08 -16.17 -19.87
N MET A 26 38.91 -15.52 -19.80
CA MET A 26 38.58 -14.29 -20.53
C MET A 26 38.93 -13.05 -19.71
N ASP A 27 39.21 -11.91 -20.36
CA ASP A 27 39.47 -10.65 -19.66
C ASP A 27 38.16 -10.04 -19.12
N PRO A 28 37.94 -10.05 -17.78
CA PRO A 28 36.70 -9.58 -17.20
C PRO A 28 36.50 -8.06 -17.43
N THR A 29 37.57 -7.29 -17.57
CA THR A 29 37.48 -5.83 -17.65
C THR A 29 36.89 -5.34 -18.97
N VAL A 30 37.12 -6.08 -20.05
CA VAL A 30 36.62 -5.77 -21.40
C VAL A 30 35.28 -6.45 -21.64
N TYR A 31 35.19 -7.76 -21.36
CA TYR A 31 34.01 -8.55 -21.73
C TYR A 31 32.84 -8.38 -20.77
N ALA A 32 33.05 -8.15 -19.47
CA ALA A 32 31.93 -8.01 -18.54
C ALA A 32 31.08 -6.77 -18.85
N ALA A 33 31.71 -5.64 -19.16
CA ALA A 33 30.99 -4.42 -19.52
C ALA A 33 30.25 -4.54 -20.85
N TYR A 34 30.83 -5.25 -21.82
CA TYR A 34 30.22 -5.47 -23.12
C TYR A 34 29.00 -6.42 -23.03
N ILE A 35 29.17 -7.57 -22.39
CA ILE A 35 28.09 -8.54 -22.15
C ILE A 35 26.95 -7.92 -21.33
N GLN A 36 27.28 -7.16 -20.27
CA GLN A 36 26.29 -6.45 -19.50
C GLN A 36 25.51 -5.44 -20.36
N GLY A 37 26.19 -4.73 -21.27
CA GLY A 37 25.55 -3.83 -22.22
C GLY A 37 24.56 -4.54 -23.13
N VAL A 38 24.98 -5.66 -23.73
CA VAL A 38 24.13 -6.52 -24.58
C VAL A 38 22.88 -7.00 -23.82
N LEU A 39 23.03 -7.39 -22.56
CA LEU A 39 21.91 -7.88 -21.74
C LEU A 39 20.96 -6.77 -21.25
N GLN A 40 21.47 -5.54 -21.12
CA GLN A 40 20.73 -4.41 -20.55
C GLN A 40 19.82 -3.68 -21.53
N GLU A 41 19.99 -3.86 -22.84
CA GLU A 41 19.05 -3.31 -23.82
C GLU A 41 17.61 -3.72 -23.44
N GLU A 42 16.61 -2.83 -23.51
CA GLU A 42 15.30 -3.06 -22.86
C GLU A 42 14.23 -3.65 -23.80
N GLU A 43 14.58 -3.88 -25.06
CA GLU A 43 13.63 -4.39 -26.06
C GLU A 43 13.58 -5.92 -25.99
N ASP A 44 12.59 -6.46 -25.26
CA ASP A 44 12.30 -7.91 -25.15
C ASP A 44 12.22 -8.61 -26.51
N ASP A 45 11.87 -7.87 -27.57
CA ASP A 45 11.82 -8.33 -28.96
C ASP A 45 13.20 -8.71 -29.53
N ASN A 46 14.31 -8.27 -28.91
CA ASN A 46 15.69 -8.54 -29.35
C ASN A 46 16.36 -9.69 -28.55
N LEU A 47 15.61 -10.52 -27.81
CA LEU A 47 16.19 -11.60 -27.00
C LEU A 47 17.05 -12.58 -27.82
N GLU A 48 16.61 -12.90 -29.04
CA GLU A 48 17.34 -13.78 -29.97
C GLU A 48 18.62 -13.11 -30.49
N GLU A 49 18.59 -11.81 -30.78
CA GLU A 49 19.77 -11.04 -31.18
C GLU A 49 20.80 -10.92 -30.06
N ARG A 50 20.34 -10.82 -28.80
CA ARG A 50 21.24 -10.82 -27.62
C ARG A 50 21.89 -12.16 -27.41
N ASP A 51 21.14 -13.26 -27.57
CA ASP A 51 21.67 -14.61 -27.45
C ASP A 51 22.70 -14.88 -28.55
N GLU A 52 22.42 -14.47 -29.80
CA GLU A 52 23.37 -14.57 -30.92
C GLU A 52 24.63 -13.73 -30.68
N ALA A 53 24.49 -12.49 -30.20
CA ALA A 53 25.64 -11.64 -29.88
C ALA A 53 26.48 -12.24 -28.73
N LEU A 54 25.84 -12.79 -27.70
CA LEU A 54 26.50 -13.45 -26.58
C LEU A 54 27.26 -14.70 -27.03
N ARG A 55 26.62 -15.54 -27.86
CA ARG A 55 27.23 -16.71 -28.51
C ARG A 55 28.40 -16.32 -29.40
N GLY A 56 28.28 -15.24 -30.17
CA GLY A 56 29.35 -14.72 -31.03
C GLY A 56 30.60 -14.30 -30.23
N ILE A 57 30.42 -13.72 -29.05
CA ILE A 57 31.53 -13.37 -28.15
C ILE A 57 32.17 -14.64 -27.58
N LEU A 58 31.36 -15.53 -27.02
CA LEU A 58 31.84 -16.69 -26.27
C LEU A 58 32.42 -17.79 -27.17
N SER A 59 31.89 -17.98 -28.37
CA SER A 59 32.40 -18.94 -29.37
C SER A 59 33.83 -18.66 -29.84
N SER A 60 34.33 -17.43 -29.66
CA SER A 60 35.72 -17.10 -29.97
C SER A 60 36.72 -17.63 -28.92
N PHE A 61 36.25 -18.02 -27.73
CA PHE A 61 37.07 -18.48 -26.61
C PHE A 61 36.72 -19.90 -26.14
N LEU A 62 35.50 -20.36 -26.40
CA LEU A 62 34.94 -21.62 -25.91
C LEU A 62 34.59 -22.55 -27.08
N GLU A 63 34.62 -23.86 -26.81
CA GLU A 63 34.17 -24.87 -27.78
C GLU A 63 32.63 -24.85 -27.90
N GLU A 64 32.11 -25.13 -29.09
CA GLU A 64 30.68 -25.03 -29.45
C GLU A 64 29.75 -25.75 -28.46
N ASP A 65 30.17 -26.92 -27.94
CA ASP A 65 29.41 -27.71 -26.96
C ASP A 65 29.32 -27.05 -25.56
N SER A 66 30.22 -26.12 -25.23
CA SER A 66 30.28 -25.44 -23.93
C SER A 66 29.75 -24.01 -23.97
N VAL A 67 29.71 -23.39 -25.15
CA VAL A 67 29.21 -22.02 -25.36
C VAL A 67 27.76 -21.91 -24.94
N ASP A 68 26.93 -22.86 -25.38
CA ASP A 68 25.49 -22.86 -25.15
C ASP A 68 25.13 -22.94 -23.66
N ASP A 69 25.85 -23.79 -22.92
CA ASP A 69 25.68 -23.96 -21.48
C ASP A 69 26.05 -22.67 -20.72
N VAL A 70 27.15 -22.01 -21.11
CA VAL A 70 27.60 -20.76 -20.51
C VAL A 70 26.67 -19.59 -20.85
N CYS A 71 26.20 -19.50 -22.10
CA CYS A 71 25.19 -18.51 -22.53
C CYS A 71 23.93 -18.63 -21.67
N LEU A 72 23.41 -19.85 -21.52
CA LEU A 72 22.21 -20.11 -20.74
C LEU A 72 22.43 -19.78 -19.26
N GLU A 73 23.59 -20.10 -18.70
CA GLU A 73 23.94 -19.72 -17.33
C GLU A 73 23.94 -18.19 -17.14
N ILE A 74 24.57 -17.44 -18.05
CA ILE A 74 24.64 -15.98 -17.97
C ILE A 74 23.23 -15.36 -18.05
N VAL A 75 22.41 -15.81 -19.00
CA VAL A 75 21.04 -15.31 -19.20
C VAL A 75 20.14 -15.66 -17.99
N THR A 76 20.27 -16.86 -17.43
CA THR A 76 19.49 -17.25 -16.24
C THR A 76 19.88 -16.42 -15.01
N LYS A 77 21.19 -16.21 -14.79
CA LYS A 77 21.69 -15.36 -13.69
C LYS A 77 21.24 -13.91 -13.83
N TRP A 78 21.28 -13.36 -15.04
CA TRP A 78 20.76 -12.02 -15.32
C TRP A 78 19.27 -11.93 -14.96
N ASN A 79 18.45 -12.88 -15.40
CA ASN A 79 17.03 -12.93 -15.11
C ASN A 79 16.71 -13.07 -13.62
N ASP A 80 17.45 -13.91 -12.89
CA ASP A 80 17.26 -14.11 -11.45
C ASP A 80 17.55 -12.82 -10.67
N ILE A 81 18.61 -12.12 -11.05
CA ILE A 81 19.00 -10.85 -10.46
C ILE A 81 17.98 -9.75 -10.78
N GLN A 82 17.44 -9.71 -12.01
CA GLN A 82 16.36 -8.79 -12.38
C GLN A 82 15.07 -9.06 -11.59
N LYS A 83 14.71 -10.34 -11.40
CA LYS A 83 13.55 -10.73 -10.57
C LYS A 83 13.75 -10.38 -9.10
N ALA A 84 14.95 -10.56 -8.57
CA ALA A 84 15.31 -10.14 -7.22
C ALA A 84 15.21 -8.61 -7.08
N ALA A 85 15.74 -7.85 -8.05
CA ALA A 85 15.62 -6.39 -8.10
C ALA A 85 14.17 -5.92 -8.14
N ALA A 86 13.32 -6.57 -8.95
CA ALA A 86 11.89 -6.25 -9.02
C ALA A 86 11.18 -6.52 -7.69
N SER A 87 11.54 -7.61 -7.00
CA SER A 87 10.98 -7.97 -5.69
C SER A 87 11.42 -7.00 -4.58
N GLN A 88 12.68 -6.56 -4.58
CA GLN A 88 13.17 -5.56 -3.64
C GLN A 88 12.55 -4.18 -3.87
N ARG A 89 12.43 -3.73 -5.13
CA ARG A 89 11.74 -2.48 -5.48
C ARG A 89 10.30 -2.45 -4.94
N LYS A 90 9.57 -3.58 -5.06
CA LYS A 90 8.22 -3.69 -4.52
C LYS A 90 8.18 -3.58 -3.00
N GLN A 91 9.13 -4.18 -2.29
CA GLN A 91 9.25 -4.04 -0.82
C GLN A 91 9.60 -2.61 -0.41
N GLU A 92 10.52 -1.94 -1.13
CA GLU A 92 10.87 -0.55 -0.88
C GLU A 92 9.66 0.38 -1.08
N ASP A 93 8.87 0.18 -2.14
CA ASP A 93 7.64 0.94 -2.38
C ASP A 93 6.63 0.76 -1.23
N GLU A 94 6.44 -0.48 -0.75
CA GLU A 94 5.58 -0.75 0.41
C GLU A 94 6.08 -0.03 1.66
N VAL A 95 7.39 -0.06 1.96
CA VAL A 95 7.99 0.65 3.09
C VAL A 95 7.85 2.17 2.94
N GLN A 96 8.00 2.71 1.75
CA GLN A 96 7.79 4.13 1.47
C GLN A 96 6.33 4.53 1.69
N THR A 97 5.36 3.71 1.27
CA THR A 97 3.94 3.97 1.53
C THR A 97 3.62 3.97 3.03
N LEU A 98 4.19 3.03 3.79
CA LEU A 98 4.04 2.96 5.24
C LEU A 98 4.66 4.20 5.91
N THR A 99 5.85 4.62 5.47
CA THR A 99 6.53 5.82 5.96
C THR A 99 5.67 7.07 5.72
N SER A 100 5.11 7.22 4.51
CA SER A 100 4.22 8.33 4.17
C SER A 100 2.93 8.33 5.00
N MET A 101 2.35 7.16 5.27
CA MET A 101 1.17 7.05 6.14
C MET A 101 1.49 7.44 7.59
N ILE A 102 2.62 6.98 8.13
CA ILE A 102 3.07 7.33 9.49
C ILE A 102 3.32 8.83 9.60
N GLU A 103 3.99 9.44 8.63
CA GLU A 103 4.25 10.89 8.60
C GLU A 103 2.92 11.68 8.61
N LYS A 104 1.95 11.27 7.79
CA LYS A 104 0.60 11.87 7.77
C LYS A 104 -0.15 11.73 9.09
N GLN A 105 0.03 10.61 9.80
CA GLN A 105 -0.57 10.42 11.13
C GLN A 105 0.16 11.20 12.23
N ALA A 106 1.49 11.29 12.15
CA ALA A 106 2.32 12.00 13.12
C ALA A 106 2.21 13.53 12.99
N GLN A 107 1.88 14.06 11.81
CA GLN A 107 1.66 15.50 11.62
C GLN A 107 0.31 16.00 12.18
N ILE A 108 -0.56 15.09 12.63
CA ILE A 108 -1.75 15.42 13.43
C ILE A 108 -1.32 15.59 14.90
N VAL A 109 -0.40 16.52 15.17
CA VAL A 109 -0.11 16.96 16.54
C VAL A 109 -1.18 17.94 16.97
N VAL A 110 -2.06 17.43 17.82
CA VAL A 110 -2.69 18.08 18.98
C VAL A 110 -2.58 19.60 18.95
N LYS A 111 -3.63 20.26 18.44
CA LYS A 111 -3.92 21.63 18.90
C LYS A 111 -4.00 21.55 20.42
N THR A 112 -3.01 22.08 21.14
CA THR A 112 -3.10 22.30 22.57
C THR A 112 -4.34 23.14 22.78
N LYS A 113 -5.40 22.52 23.31
CA LYS A 113 -6.59 23.23 23.72
C LYS A 113 -6.14 24.22 24.77
N GLU A 114 -6.19 25.52 24.45
CA GLU A 114 -5.96 26.58 25.43
C GLU A 114 -6.95 26.35 26.57
N VAL A 115 -6.42 25.90 27.70
CA VAL A 115 -7.21 25.64 28.90
C VAL A 115 -7.68 27.01 29.37
N PRO A 116 -9.00 27.27 29.43
CA PRO A 116 -9.53 28.56 29.82
C PRO A 116 -8.99 28.93 31.21
N GLU A 117 -8.67 30.21 31.40
CA GLU A 117 -7.95 30.75 32.55
C GLU A 117 -8.54 30.30 33.91
N GLY A 118 -9.86 30.11 33.97
CA GLY A 118 -10.56 29.60 35.16
C GLY A 118 -10.22 28.14 35.54
N GLU A 119 -9.89 27.26 34.60
CA GLU A 119 -9.45 25.89 34.89
C GLU A 119 -8.00 25.84 35.37
N GLN A 120 -7.15 26.77 34.88
CA GLN A 120 -5.77 26.91 35.36
C GLN A 120 -5.73 27.42 36.80
N GLN A 121 -6.53 28.43 37.12
CA GLN A 121 -6.64 28.95 38.49
C GLN A 121 -7.17 27.90 39.47
N ARG A 122 -8.14 27.08 39.06
CA ARG A 122 -8.64 25.95 39.89
C ARG A 122 -7.55 24.91 40.15
N LYS A 123 -6.76 24.55 39.13
CA LYS A 123 -5.63 23.61 39.31
C LYS A 123 -4.55 24.19 40.21
N ALA A 124 -4.20 25.47 40.04
CA ALA A 124 -3.21 26.15 40.86
C ALA A 124 -3.66 26.26 42.33
N ALA A 125 -4.93 26.59 42.58
CA ALA A 125 -5.49 26.62 43.92
C ALA A 125 -5.48 25.24 44.59
N LEU A 126 -5.78 24.18 43.83
CA LEU A 126 -5.70 22.80 44.34
C LEU A 126 -4.25 22.44 44.69
N LEU A 127 -3.29 22.75 43.82
CA LEU A 127 -1.85 22.54 44.07
C LEU A 127 -1.36 23.30 45.31
N ALA A 128 -1.81 24.54 45.51
CA ALA A 128 -1.46 25.35 46.68
C ALA A 128 -2.01 24.74 47.99
N GLN A 129 -3.18 24.10 47.96
CA GLN A 129 -3.69 23.37 49.13
C GLN A 129 -2.78 22.20 49.53
N TYR A 130 -2.16 21.52 48.56
CA TYR A 130 -1.20 20.43 48.84
C TYR A 130 0.19 20.94 49.22
N ALA A 131 0.56 22.16 48.82
CA ALA A 131 1.86 22.76 49.16
C ALA A 131 2.00 23.06 50.67
N ASN A 132 0.90 23.31 51.37
CA ASN A 132 0.90 23.64 52.81
C ASN A 132 0.93 22.42 53.74
N ILE A 133 1.10 21.19 53.23
CA ILE A 133 1.03 19.96 54.04
C ILE A 133 2.43 19.41 54.42
N THR A 134 3.53 20.09 54.06
CA THR A 134 4.88 19.50 54.17
C THR A 134 5.86 20.19 55.13
N ASP A 135 5.40 20.97 56.11
CA ASP A 135 6.33 21.49 57.15
C ASP A 135 5.64 21.89 58.48
N ASP A 136 4.77 21.03 59.03
CA ASP A 136 4.58 21.00 60.49
C ASP A 136 3.92 19.69 60.93
N GLU A 137 4.61 18.92 61.77
CA GLU A 137 4.10 17.69 62.37
C GLU A 137 3.16 18.03 63.54
N GLU A 138 1.84 17.93 63.34
CA GLU A 138 0.91 17.58 64.41
C GLU A 138 -0.34 16.91 63.82
N TYR A 139 -0.57 15.65 64.19
CA TYR A 139 -1.79 14.92 63.82
C TYR A 139 -2.92 15.25 64.80
N PRO A 140 -4.03 15.82 64.31
CA PRO A 140 -5.35 15.42 64.80
C PRO A 140 -6.20 14.89 63.64
N PHE A 141 -6.55 13.63 63.78
CA PHE A 141 -7.66 12.96 63.09
C PHE A 141 -8.90 13.85 63.00
N CYS A 142 -9.32 14.20 61.78
CA CYS A 142 -10.67 14.67 61.49
C CYS A 142 -11.12 14.11 60.15
N GLY A 143 -12.12 13.23 60.20
CA GLY A 143 -12.72 12.60 59.03
C GLY A 143 -13.49 13.59 58.17
N PHE A 144 -13.43 13.40 56.86
CA PHE A 144 -14.43 13.98 55.96
C PHE A 144 -14.70 13.09 54.74
N SER A 145 -15.93 12.59 54.73
CA SER A 145 -16.79 12.33 53.57
C SER A 145 -16.23 11.53 52.40
N THR A 146 -16.65 10.27 52.35
CA THR A 146 -16.70 9.43 51.15
C THR A 146 -17.67 10.03 50.11
N SER A 147 -17.27 11.12 49.47
CA SER A 147 -17.92 11.56 48.23
C SER A 147 -17.28 10.77 47.10
N PRO A 148 -18.01 9.87 46.40
CA PRO A 148 -17.40 9.11 45.32
C PRO A 148 -17.03 10.11 44.22
N ILE A 149 -15.74 10.31 44.01
CA ILE A 149 -15.19 10.97 42.83
C ILE A 149 -15.81 10.25 41.65
N THR A 150 -16.72 10.92 40.94
CA THR A 150 -17.35 10.40 39.74
C THR A 150 -16.28 10.31 38.66
N LEU A 151 -15.54 9.20 38.68
CA LEU A 151 -14.58 8.82 37.65
C LEU A 151 -15.36 8.79 36.33
N PHE A 152 -15.06 9.75 35.46
CA PHE A 152 -15.67 9.82 34.14
C PHE A 152 -15.55 8.47 33.44
N LYS A 153 -16.66 7.96 32.92
CA LYS A 153 -16.72 6.66 32.26
C LYS A 153 -15.78 6.67 31.07
N ASN A 154 -15.00 5.60 30.90
CA ASN A 154 -14.13 5.43 29.75
C ASN A 154 -14.97 5.26 28.47
N THR A 155 -15.03 6.30 27.66
CA THR A 155 -15.81 6.31 26.40
C THR A 155 -15.11 5.57 25.27
N ASN A 156 -13.84 5.16 25.43
CA ASN A 156 -13.08 4.51 24.35
C ASN A 156 -13.64 3.13 24.01
N LEU A 157 -14.09 2.38 25.01
CA LEU A 157 -14.75 1.10 24.78
C LEU A 157 -16.09 1.30 24.05
N GLU A 158 -16.85 2.32 24.45
CA GLU A 158 -18.14 2.65 23.83
C GLU A 158 -17.97 3.14 22.39
N THR A 159 -16.97 3.96 22.09
CA THR A 159 -16.68 4.42 20.72
C THR A 159 -16.24 3.29 19.82
N MET A 160 -15.40 2.36 20.30
CA MET A 160 -15.02 1.17 19.53
C MET A 160 -16.22 0.27 19.25
N ILE A 161 -17.08 0.03 20.24
CA ILE A 161 -18.29 -0.79 20.08
C ILE A 161 -19.25 -0.13 19.08
N ASN A 162 -19.45 1.18 19.18
CA ASN A 162 -20.32 1.93 18.28
C ASN A 162 -19.78 1.98 16.85
N ALA A 163 -18.47 2.14 16.66
CA ALA A 163 -17.84 2.09 15.34
C ALA A 163 -18.05 0.72 14.66
N LYS A 164 -17.80 -0.39 15.39
CA LYS A 164 -18.04 -1.74 14.88
C LYS A 164 -19.52 -2.02 14.60
N LYS A 165 -20.42 -1.43 15.38
CA LYS A 165 -21.87 -1.53 15.15
C LYS A 165 -22.28 -0.78 13.88
N LEU A 166 -21.79 0.44 13.71
CA LEU A 166 -22.04 1.25 12.52
C LEU A 166 -21.55 0.54 11.25
N GLU A 167 -20.35 -0.03 11.27
CA GLU A 167 -19.79 -0.79 10.14
C GLU A 167 -20.68 -1.99 9.76
N ARG A 168 -21.21 -2.71 10.76
CA ARG A 168 -22.14 -3.82 10.51
C ARG A 168 -23.44 -3.33 9.87
N ASP A 169 -23.97 -2.21 10.33
CA ASP A 169 -25.26 -1.69 9.87
C ASP A 169 -25.12 -1.06 8.47
N THR A 170 -24.00 -0.41 8.15
CA THR A 170 -23.72 0.07 6.78
C THR A 170 -23.62 -1.08 5.77
N MET A 171 -23.00 -2.22 6.15
CA MET A 171 -22.97 -3.41 5.29
C MET A 171 -24.38 -3.98 5.04
N LYS A 172 -25.26 -4.00 6.06
CA LYS A 172 -26.64 -4.44 5.89
C LYS A 172 -27.43 -3.48 4.98
N GLU A 173 -27.30 -2.18 5.19
CA GLU A 173 -27.96 -1.17 4.37
C GLU A 173 -27.49 -1.24 2.91
N ALA A 174 -26.19 -1.42 2.66
CA ALA A 174 -25.66 -1.61 1.31
C ALA A 174 -26.25 -2.85 0.62
N SER A 175 -26.39 -3.97 1.35
CA SER A 175 -27.04 -5.18 0.84
C SER A 175 -28.52 -4.97 0.52
N GLN A 176 -29.25 -4.29 1.42
CA GLN A 176 -30.67 -3.97 1.20
C GLN A 176 -30.86 -3.01 0.03
N LYS A 177 -30.05 -1.96 -0.05
CA LYS A 177 -30.06 -0.99 -1.16
C LYS A 177 -29.79 -1.66 -2.50
N LYS A 178 -28.86 -2.63 -2.56
CA LYS A 178 -28.61 -3.42 -3.79
C LYS A 178 -29.84 -4.23 -4.19
N LYS A 179 -30.53 -4.87 -3.23
CA LYS A 179 -31.78 -5.60 -3.49
C LYS A 179 -32.90 -4.68 -3.96
N GLU A 180 -33.02 -3.50 -3.37
CA GLU A 180 -34.03 -2.52 -3.75
C GLU A 180 -33.77 -1.94 -5.15
N GLN A 181 -32.51 -1.64 -5.47
CA GLN A 181 -32.12 -1.20 -6.81
C GLN A 181 -32.42 -2.27 -7.87
N ASP A 182 -32.12 -3.55 -7.61
CA ASP A 182 -32.47 -4.64 -8.53
C ASP A 182 -34.00 -4.74 -8.72
N LYS A 183 -34.78 -4.58 -7.63
CA LYS A 183 -36.25 -4.57 -7.70
C LYS A 183 -36.77 -3.38 -8.52
N GLN A 184 -36.28 -2.17 -8.27
CA GLN A 184 -36.67 -0.97 -9.01
C GLN A 184 -36.33 -1.10 -10.50
N GLN A 185 -35.17 -1.68 -10.83
CA GLN A 185 -34.78 -1.92 -12.22
C GLN A 185 -35.73 -2.89 -12.91
N ARG A 186 -36.11 -4.00 -12.26
CA ARG A 186 -37.11 -4.94 -12.79
C ARG A 186 -38.48 -4.29 -13.00
N GLU A 187 -38.92 -3.44 -12.07
CA GLU A 187 -40.20 -2.73 -12.20
C GLU A 187 -40.16 -1.70 -13.34
N LYS A 188 -39.05 -0.97 -13.49
CA LYS A 188 -38.82 -0.04 -14.60
C LYS A 188 -38.86 -0.75 -15.95
N ASP A 189 -38.23 -1.92 -16.07
CA ASP A 189 -38.26 -2.73 -17.30
C ASP A 189 -39.66 -3.28 -17.60
N LYS A 190 -40.42 -3.70 -16.59
CA LYS A 190 -41.82 -4.11 -16.75
C LYS A 190 -42.70 -2.96 -17.24
N LEU A 191 -42.56 -1.78 -16.64
CA LEU A 191 -43.34 -0.60 -17.02
C LEU A 191 -42.99 -0.13 -18.44
N ALA A 192 -41.71 -0.15 -18.81
CA ALA A 192 -41.27 0.18 -20.17
C ALA A 192 -41.84 -0.79 -21.22
N LYS A 193 -41.92 -2.09 -20.90
CA LYS A 193 -42.57 -3.09 -21.78
C LYS A 193 -44.08 -2.82 -21.92
N GLN A 194 -44.76 -2.46 -20.83
CA GLN A 194 -46.18 -2.14 -20.86
C GLN A 194 -46.46 -0.85 -21.66
N ASP A 195 -45.67 0.20 -21.45
CA ASP A 195 -45.80 1.46 -22.18
C ASP A 195 -45.55 1.29 -23.69
N ARG A 196 -44.61 0.42 -24.09
CA ARG A 196 -44.43 0.05 -25.51
C ARG A 196 -45.68 -0.64 -26.08
N LYS A 197 -46.24 -1.61 -25.36
CA LYS A 197 -47.47 -2.31 -25.78
C LYS A 197 -48.67 -1.35 -25.89
N ASP A 198 -48.81 -0.42 -24.96
CA ASP A 198 -49.93 0.53 -24.96
C ASP A 198 -49.75 1.61 -26.04
N LYS A 199 -48.52 2.06 -26.31
CA LYS A 199 -48.21 2.92 -27.46
C LYS A 199 -48.53 2.23 -28.79
N GLU A 200 -48.21 0.95 -28.92
CA GLU A 200 -48.52 0.16 -30.11
C GLU A 200 -50.03 -0.01 -30.31
N LYS A 201 -50.77 -0.36 -29.25
CA LYS A 201 -52.25 -0.42 -29.27
C LYS A 201 -52.90 0.93 -29.62
N LYS A 202 -52.37 2.04 -29.09
CA LYS A 202 -52.84 3.39 -29.45
C LYS A 202 -52.53 3.74 -30.91
N ARG A 203 -51.44 3.22 -31.48
CA ARG A 203 -51.07 3.42 -32.89
C ARG A 203 -52.01 2.68 -33.84
N THR A 204 -52.40 1.44 -33.51
CA THR A 204 -53.30 0.63 -34.33
C THR A 204 -54.75 1.12 -34.26
N GLN A 205 -55.24 1.54 -33.08
CA GLN A 205 -56.61 2.03 -32.90
C GLN A 205 -56.87 3.40 -33.58
N LYS A 206 -55.84 4.25 -33.72
CA LYS A 206 -55.93 5.49 -34.51
C LYS A 206 -56.00 5.24 -36.02
N GLY A 207 -55.56 4.07 -36.50
CA GLY A 207 -55.61 3.68 -37.91
C GLY A 207 -57.01 3.26 -38.37
N GLU A 208 -57.79 2.61 -37.53
CA GLU A 208 -59.18 2.22 -37.84
C GLU A 208 -60.15 3.40 -37.78
N ARG A 209 -59.98 4.35 -36.85
CA ARG A 209 -60.84 5.55 -36.77
C ARG A 209 -60.67 6.55 -37.92
N LYS A 210 -59.66 6.36 -38.77
CA LYS A 210 -59.35 7.23 -39.92
C LYS A 210 -59.76 6.59 -41.26
N ARG A 211 -60.24 5.35 -41.27
CA ARG A 211 -60.82 4.69 -42.44
C ARG A 211 -62.34 4.80 -42.44
#